data_AF-A0A924CJ46-F1
#
_entry.id   AF-A0A924CJ46-F1
#
_cell.length_a   1.000
_cell.length_b   1.000
_cell.length_c   1.000
_cell.angle_alpha   90.00
_cell.angle_beta   90.00
_cell.angle_gamma   90.00
#
_symmetry.space_group_name_H-M   'P 1'
#
loop_
_entity.id
_entity.type
_entity.pdbx_description
1 polymer ?
#
loop_
_entity_poly.entity_id
_entity_poly.type
_entity_poly.pdbx_seq_one_letter_code
_entity_poly.pdbx_strand_id
1 'polypeptide(L)'
;AKIRAQQREMAKRRMMSEIPTADVVVTNPTHYAVALRYADGKMGAPRVVAKGADAMAARIREIAAEHGVPTLEAPPLARALFQHAELGDQIPETLYTAVAEVLAYVFQLRSFTKHGGARPVLPEELDVPPQLDPHNPAAIAAALQKLVPENGISK
;
A
#
# COMPACT_ATOMS: atom_id res chain seq x y z
N ALA A 1 25.98 -19.06 -5.55
CA ALA A 1 25.43 -17.75 -5.97
C ALA A 1 24.34 -17.86 -7.05
N LYS A 2 24.51 -18.66 -8.12
CA LYS A 2 23.57 -18.77 -9.25
C LYS A 2 22.13 -19.21 -8.89
N ILE A 3 21.98 -20.22 -8.02
CA ILE A 3 20.67 -20.73 -7.59
C ILE A 3 19.85 -19.65 -6.85
N ARG A 4 20.46 -18.90 -5.92
CA ARG A 4 19.78 -17.82 -5.19
C ARG A 4 19.36 -16.66 -6.11
N ALA A 5 20.19 -16.32 -7.10
CA ALA A 5 19.83 -15.31 -8.10
C ALA A 5 18.62 -15.75 -8.94
N GLN A 6 18.61 -17.02 -9.38
CA GLN A 6 17.49 -17.60 -10.12
C GLN A 6 16.21 -17.66 -9.28
N GLN A 7 16.30 -18.03 -7.99
CA GLN A 7 15.17 -18.03 -7.07
C GLN A 7 14.56 -16.63 -6.90
N ARG A 8 15.39 -15.59 -6.73
CA ARG A 8 14.91 -14.20 -6.63
C ARG A 8 14.24 -13.73 -7.90
N GLU A 9 14.80 -14.05 -9.07
CA GLU A 9 14.22 -13.70 -10.36
C GLU A 9 12.86 -14.38 -10.56
N MET A 10 12.74 -15.66 -10.20
CA MET A 10 11.46 -16.38 -10.24
C MET A 10 10.43 -15.77 -9.28
N ALA A 11 10.84 -15.42 -8.06
CA ALA A 11 9.95 -14.76 -7.09
C ALA A 11 9.47 -13.40 -7.60
N LYS A 12 10.36 -12.61 -8.19
CA LYS A 12 10.02 -11.33 -8.83
C LYS A 12 9.00 -11.54 -9.95
N ARG A 13 9.25 -12.49 -10.86
CA ARG A 13 8.32 -12.79 -11.96
C ARG A 13 6.93 -13.17 -11.46
N ARG A 14 6.85 -14.01 -10.42
CA ARG A 14 5.59 -14.38 -9.78
C ARG A 14 4.87 -13.17 -9.19
N MET A 15 5.59 -12.30 -8.47
CA MET A 15 5.00 -11.07 -7.94
C MET A 15 4.45 -10.19 -9.06
N MET A 16 5.19 -10.00 -10.16
CA MET A 16 4.74 -9.16 -11.26
C MET A 16 3.51 -9.74 -11.98
N SER A 17 3.37 -11.07 -12.06
CA SER A 17 2.20 -11.71 -12.68
C SER A 17 0.92 -11.60 -11.86
N GLU A 18 1.00 -11.23 -10.58
CA GLU A 18 -0.18 -11.02 -9.74
C GLU A 18 -0.79 -9.62 -9.88
N ILE A 19 -0.04 -8.65 -10.42
CA ILE A 19 -0.49 -7.25 -10.55
C ILE A 19 -1.79 -7.10 -11.35
N PRO A 20 -2.01 -7.82 -12.47
CA PRO A 20 -3.29 -7.74 -13.21
C PRO A 20 -4.52 -8.17 -12.40
N THR A 21 -4.32 -8.88 -11.28
CA THR A 21 -5.41 -9.30 -10.38
C THR A 21 -5.68 -8.31 -9.25
N ALA A 22 -4.87 -7.26 -9.14
CA ALA A 22 -5.03 -6.23 -8.12
C ALA A 22 -6.26 -5.38 -8.38
N ASP A 23 -6.87 -4.90 -7.31
CA ASP A 23 -7.98 -3.97 -7.39
C ASP A 23 -7.52 -2.52 -7.52
N VAL A 24 -6.39 -2.21 -6.90
CA VAL A 24 -5.81 -0.88 -6.85
C VAL A 24 -4.30 -0.96 -6.64
N VAL A 25 -3.57 0.02 -7.19
CA VAL A 25 -2.18 0.29 -6.83
C VAL A 25 -2.09 1.62 -6.09
N VAL A 26 -1.59 1.58 -4.85
CA VAL A 26 -1.36 2.76 -4.02
C VAL A 26 0.08 3.21 -4.19
N THR A 27 0.31 4.50 -4.47
CA THR A 27 1.63 5.03 -4.83
C THR A 27 2.09 6.20 -3.98
N ASN A 28 3.41 6.27 -3.78
CA ASN A 28 4.15 7.48 -3.51
C ASN A 28 4.95 7.75 -4.80
N PRO A 29 4.64 8.80 -5.58
CA PRO A 29 4.81 8.86 -7.04
C PRO A 29 6.07 8.23 -7.62
N THR A 30 7.23 8.52 -7.03
CA THR A 30 8.52 8.03 -7.52
C THR A 30 9.11 6.93 -6.65
N HIS A 31 8.65 6.78 -5.42
CA HIS A 31 9.32 6.00 -4.39
C HIS A 31 8.70 4.63 -4.15
N TYR A 32 7.37 4.54 -4.05
CA TYR A 32 6.70 3.31 -3.63
C TYR A 32 5.48 3.01 -4.49
N ALA A 33 5.24 1.73 -4.74
CA ALA A 33 3.99 1.23 -5.27
C ALA A 33 3.61 -0.06 -4.54
N VAL A 34 2.37 -0.15 -4.09
CA VAL A 34 1.80 -1.32 -3.42
C VAL A 34 0.48 -1.69 -4.10
N ALA A 35 0.42 -2.89 -4.67
CA ALA A 35 -0.77 -3.44 -5.30
C ALA A 35 -1.58 -4.25 -4.28
N LEU A 36 -2.85 -3.90 -4.11
CA LEU A 36 -3.76 -4.53 -3.18
C LEU A 36 -4.84 -5.29 -3.94
N ARG A 37 -5.21 -6.46 -3.42
CA ARG A 37 -6.31 -7.27 -3.93
C ARG A 37 -7.31 -7.55 -2.81
N TYR A 38 -8.58 -7.32 -3.09
CA TYR A 38 -9.70 -7.67 -2.25
C TYR A 38 -10.56 -8.72 -2.97
N ALA A 39 -10.69 -9.90 -2.37
CA ALA A 39 -11.52 -10.94 -2.97
C ALA A 39 -12.98 -10.74 -2.56
N ASP A 40 -13.80 -10.27 -3.49
CA ASP A 40 -15.25 -10.11 -3.30
C ASP A 40 -15.86 -11.37 -2.66
N GLY A 41 -16.64 -11.18 -1.60
CA GLY A 41 -17.36 -12.25 -0.90
C GLY A 41 -16.56 -13.04 0.14
N LYS A 42 -15.28 -12.73 0.36
CA LYS A 42 -14.52 -13.28 1.49
C LYS A 42 -14.44 -12.24 2.61
N MET A 43 -14.86 -12.62 3.82
CA MET A 43 -14.79 -11.81 5.06
C MET A 43 -13.34 -11.61 5.55
N GLY A 44 -12.41 -11.23 4.66
CA GLY A 44 -10.99 -11.09 4.97
C GLY A 44 -10.45 -9.76 4.47
N ALA A 45 -9.41 -9.27 5.13
CA ALA A 45 -8.79 -8.00 4.76
C ALA A 45 -8.06 -8.09 3.40
N PRO A 46 -7.89 -6.94 2.72
CA PRO A 46 -7.14 -6.86 1.47
C PRO A 46 -5.73 -7.44 1.61
N ARG A 47 -5.25 -8.10 0.56
CA ARG A 47 -3.91 -8.69 0.51
C ARG A 47 -2.96 -7.88 -0.35
N VAL A 48 -1.70 -7.82 0.04
CA VAL A 48 -0.64 -7.25 -0.79
C VAL A 48 -0.20 -8.27 -1.83
N VAL A 49 -0.47 -8.01 -3.11
CA VAL A 49 -0.10 -8.91 -4.20
C VAL A 49 1.20 -8.51 -4.90
N ALA A 50 1.58 -7.24 -4.81
CA ALA A 50 2.89 -6.75 -5.20
C ALA A 50 3.28 -5.52 -4.36
N LYS A 51 4.56 -5.37 -4.03
CA LYS A 51 5.11 -4.13 -3.48
C LYS A 51 6.51 -3.88 -4.01
N GLY A 52 6.88 -2.63 -4.21
CA GLY A 52 8.18 -2.26 -4.76
C GLY A 52 8.58 -0.83 -4.46
N ALA A 53 9.89 -0.58 -4.48
CA ALA A 53 10.48 0.74 -4.41
C ALA A 53 11.17 1.13 -5.73
N ASP A 54 11.27 2.42 -5.99
CA ASP A 54 12.02 3.03 -7.11
C ASP A 54 11.75 2.36 -8.47
N ALA A 55 12.74 1.69 -9.05
CA ALA A 55 12.62 1.00 -10.34
C ALA A 55 11.54 -0.11 -10.32
N MET A 56 11.36 -0.79 -9.19
CA MET A 56 10.27 -1.77 -9.06
C MET A 56 8.92 -1.06 -8.97
N ALA A 57 8.83 0.06 -8.26
CA ALA A 57 7.60 0.85 -8.18
C ALA A 57 7.17 1.35 -9.56
N ALA A 58 8.13 1.84 -10.37
CA ALA A 58 7.89 2.23 -11.75
C ALA A 58 7.35 1.06 -12.59
N ARG A 59 7.97 -0.12 -12.46
CA ARG A 59 7.52 -1.32 -13.19
C ARG A 59 6.13 -1.80 -12.75
N ILE A 60 5.79 -1.68 -11.47
CA ILE A 60 4.45 -2.02 -10.98
C ILE A 60 3.39 -1.09 -11.61
N ARG A 61 3.66 0.22 -11.66
CA ARG A 61 2.75 1.20 -12.28
C ARG A 61 2.57 0.97 -13.78
N GLU A 62 3.65 0.62 -14.48
CA GLU A 62 3.61 0.28 -15.91
C GLU A 62 2.66 -0.89 -16.15
N ILE A 63 2.85 -2.02 -15.45
CA ILE A 63 2.00 -3.21 -15.60
C ILE A 63 0.55 -2.92 -15.18
N ALA A 64 0.35 -2.13 -14.12
CA ALA A 64 -0.99 -1.72 -13.67
C ALA A 64 -1.71 -0.93 -14.77
N ALA A 65 -1.03 0.04 -15.40
CA ALA A 65 -1.58 0.82 -16.51
C ALA A 65 -1.92 -0.07 -17.73
N GLU A 66 -1.03 -0.99 -18.10
CA GLU A 66 -1.24 -1.96 -19.19
C GLU A 66 -2.51 -2.81 -19.00
N HIS A 67 -2.85 -3.14 -17.75
CA HIS A 67 -3.99 -4.00 -17.41
C HIS A 67 -5.22 -3.24 -16.91
N GLY A 68 -5.20 -1.90 -16.94
CA GLY A 68 -6.33 -1.08 -16.49
C GLY A 68 -6.58 -1.14 -14.97
N VAL A 69 -5.57 -1.50 -14.18
CA VAL A 69 -5.65 -1.45 -12.71
C VAL A 69 -5.53 0.02 -12.27
N PRO A 70 -6.52 0.58 -11.56
CA PRO A 70 -6.49 1.96 -11.15
C PRO A 70 -5.34 2.22 -10.18
N THR A 71 -4.64 3.34 -10.40
CA THR A 71 -3.57 3.80 -9.52
C THR A 71 -4.07 5.00 -8.71
N LEU A 72 -3.81 4.99 -7.41
CA LEU A 72 -4.14 6.07 -6.50
C LEU A 72 -2.87 6.59 -5.82
N GLU A 73 -2.64 7.89 -5.94
CA GLU A 73 -1.56 8.56 -5.23
C GLU A 73 -1.98 8.85 -3.79
N ALA A 74 -1.32 8.20 -2.84
CA ALA A 74 -1.53 8.40 -1.41
C ALA A 74 -0.19 8.18 -0.68
N PRO A 75 0.70 9.19 -0.67
CA PRO A 75 2.07 9.00 -0.20
C PRO A 75 2.19 8.47 1.24
N PRO A 76 1.42 8.93 2.24
CA PRO A 76 1.47 8.38 3.60
C PRO A 76 1.09 6.91 3.65
N LEU A 77 -0.02 6.54 2.99
CA LEU A 77 -0.50 5.17 2.97
C LEU A 77 0.46 4.25 2.20
N ALA A 78 1.01 4.70 1.08
CA ALA A 78 1.98 3.94 0.30
C ALA A 78 3.22 3.59 1.12
N ARG A 79 3.74 4.54 1.92
CA ARG A 79 4.87 4.32 2.84
C ARG A 79 4.50 3.32 3.93
N ALA A 80 3.37 3.53 4.59
CA ALA A 80 2.89 2.66 5.67
C ALA A 80 2.68 1.21 5.17
N LEU A 81 2.03 1.04 4.03
CA LEU A 81 1.83 -0.26 3.40
C LEU A 81 3.15 -0.92 3.02
N PHE A 82 4.07 -0.18 2.40
CA PHE A 82 5.37 -0.72 1.99
C PHE A 82 6.18 -1.23 3.19
N GLN A 83 6.15 -0.48 4.30
CA GLN A 83 6.91 -0.78 5.51
C GLN A 83 6.27 -1.87 6.37
N HIS A 84 4.94 -1.88 6.51
CA HIS A 84 4.26 -2.70 7.52
C HIS A 84 3.45 -3.88 6.96
N ALA A 85 3.15 -3.91 5.67
CA ALA A 85 2.38 -5.01 5.07
C ALA A 85 3.30 -5.95 4.27
N GLU A 86 3.17 -7.26 4.49
CA GLU A 86 4.01 -8.26 3.83
C GLU A 86 3.42 -8.79 2.52
N LEU A 87 4.32 -9.14 1.59
CA LEU A 87 3.92 -9.65 0.28
C LEU A 87 3.22 -11.01 0.42
N GLY A 88 2.00 -11.12 -0.10
CA GLY A 88 1.14 -12.31 -0.04
C GLY A 88 0.19 -12.33 1.17
N ASP A 89 0.44 -11.48 2.17
CA ASP A 89 -0.33 -11.44 3.40
C ASP A 89 -1.42 -10.37 3.38
N GLN A 90 -2.31 -10.45 4.36
CA GLN A 90 -3.31 -9.42 4.62
C GLN A 90 -2.62 -8.18 5.16
N ILE A 91 -3.17 -7.01 4.84
CA ILE A 91 -2.72 -5.76 5.45
C ILE A 91 -2.89 -5.82 6.99
N PRO A 92 -2.11 -5.05 7.75
CA PRO A 92 -2.32 -4.89 9.19
C PRO A 92 -3.67 -4.23 9.51
N GLU A 93 -4.30 -4.62 10.62
CA GLU A 93 -5.57 -4.03 11.11
C GLU A 93 -5.51 -2.51 11.25
N THR A 94 -4.35 -1.99 11.64
CA THR A 94 -4.10 -0.56 11.80
C THR A 94 -4.18 0.24 10.48
N LEU A 95 -4.15 -0.43 9.33
CA LEU A 95 -4.32 0.20 8.01
C LEU A 95 -5.69 -0.07 7.39
N TYR A 96 -6.61 -0.73 8.10
CA TYR A 96 -7.90 -1.12 7.53
C TYR A 96 -8.74 0.10 7.14
N THR A 97 -8.83 1.11 7.99
CA THR A 97 -9.62 2.33 7.73
C THR A 97 -9.13 3.03 6.46
N ALA A 98 -7.84 3.37 6.39
CA ALA A 98 -7.25 4.02 5.22
C ALA A 98 -7.42 3.20 3.94
N VAL A 99 -7.23 1.87 4.00
CA VAL A 99 -7.42 1.02 2.81
C VAL A 99 -8.90 0.89 2.43
N ALA A 100 -9.82 0.87 3.38
CA ALA A 100 -11.25 0.82 3.10
C ALA A 100 -11.71 2.07 2.33
N GLU A 101 -11.19 3.25 2.68
CA GLU A 101 -11.46 4.50 1.95
C GLU A 101 -10.95 4.43 0.51
N VAL A 102 -9.73 3.91 0.31
CA VAL A 102 -9.16 3.69 -1.04
C VAL A 102 -10.03 2.74 -1.86
N LEU A 103 -10.45 1.61 -1.28
CA LEU A 103 -11.29 0.65 -1.97
C LEU A 103 -12.67 1.23 -2.29
N ALA A 104 -13.28 1.95 -1.35
CA ALA A 104 -14.55 2.63 -1.57
C ALA A 104 -14.46 3.61 -2.75
N TYR A 105 -13.38 4.41 -2.82
CA TYR A 105 -13.13 5.29 -3.95
C TYR A 105 -13.02 4.53 -5.28
N VAL A 106 -12.25 3.44 -5.30
CA VAL A 106 -12.08 2.62 -6.51
C VAL A 106 -13.39 1.96 -6.95
N PHE A 107 -14.21 1.48 -6.02
CA PHE A 107 -15.53 0.93 -6.34
C PHE A 107 -16.46 2.01 -6.91
N GLN A 108 -16.48 3.21 -6.33
CA GLN A 108 -17.24 4.33 -6.87
C GLN A 108 -16.74 4.74 -8.26
N LEU A 109 -15.41 4.74 -8.48
CA LEU A 109 -14.81 5.08 -9.77
C LEU A 109 -15.19 4.06 -10.84
N ARG A 110 -15.12 2.76 -10.52
CA ARG A 110 -15.58 1.67 -11.39
C ARG A 110 -17.06 1.80 -11.70
N SER A 111 -17.89 2.16 -10.70
CA SER A 111 -19.33 2.36 -10.89
C SER A 111 -19.63 3.55 -11.80
N PHE A 112 -18.95 4.69 -11.59
CA PHE A 112 -19.05 5.87 -12.44
C PHE A 112 -18.66 5.58 -13.89
N THR A 113 -17.55 4.87 -14.12
CA THR A 113 -17.11 4.50 -15.47
C THR A 113 -18.11 3.58 -16.18
N LYS A 114 -18.85 2.73 -15.45
CA LYS A 114 -19.84 1.81 -16.02
C LYS A 114 -21.22 2.42 -16.24
N HIS A 115 -21.69 3.26 -15.32
CA HIS A 115 -23.09 3.72 -15.27
C HIS A 115 -23.25 5.24 -15.47
N GLY A 116 -22.16 6.00 -15.53
CA GLY A 116 -22.19 7.46 -15.50
C GLY A 116 -22.50 8.02 -14.10
N GLY A 117 -22.77 9.33 -14.01
CA GLY A 117 -23.15 10.01 -12.76
C GLY A 117 -22.12 11.02 -12.27
N ALA A 118 -22.09 11.29 -10.96
CA ALA A 118 -21.11 12.18 -10.36
C ALA A 118 -19.76 11.44 -10.20
N ARG A 119 -18.66 12.07 -10.63
CA ARG A 119 -17.31 11.52 -10.41
C ARG A 119 -17.03 11.49 -8.90
N PRO A 120 -16.58 10.36 -8.35
CA PRO A 120 -16.22 10.32 -6.93
C PRO A 120 -15.06 11.27 -6.65
N VAL A 121 -15.16 11.95 -5.51
CA VAL A 121 -14.09 12.79 -4.97
C VAL A 121 -13.31 11.94 -3.97
N LEU A 122 -11.99 11.88 -4.13
CA LEU A 122 -11.13 11.25 -3.14
C LEU A 122 -11.09 12.17 -1.90
N PRO A 123 -11.19 11.66 -0.67
CA PRO A 123 -10.89 12.46 0.52
C PRO A 123 -9.51 13.10 0.39
N GLU A 124 -9.41 14.40 0.67
CA GLU A 124 -8.13 15.13 0.58
C GLU A 124 -7.09 14.60 1.60
N GLU A 125 -7.57 13.99 2.69
CA GLU A 125 -6.75 13.42 3.76
C GLU A 125 -7.27 12.01 4.07
N LEU A 126 -6.45 10.99 3.77
CA LEU A 126 -6.73 9.63 4.21
C LEU A 126 -6.33 9.50 5.68
N ASP A 127 -7.18 8.89 6.50
CA ASP A 127 -6.89 8.64 7.92
C ASP A 127 -5.85 7.52 8.08
N VAL A 128 -4.58 7.87 7.84
CA VAL A 128 -3.43 7.01 8.10
C VAL A 128 -2.93 7.33 9.50
N PRO A 129 -2.97 6.38 10.46
CA PRO A 129 -2.48 6.63 11.81
C PRO A 129 -1.07 7.23 11.80
N PRO A 130 -0.85 8.40 12.44
CA PRO A 130 0.40 9.13 12.36
C PRO A 130 1.65 8.29 12.66
N GLN A 131 1.51 7.27 13.52
CA GLN A 131 2.60 6.41 13.99
C GLN A 131 3.08 5.40 12.94
N LEU A 132 2.34 5.20 11.85
CA LEU A 132 2.66 4.25 10.78
C LEU A 132 3.17 4.92 9.51
N ASP A 133 3.15 6.25 9.47
CA ASP A 133 3.85 7.01 8.44
C ASP A 133 5.25 7.36 8.95
N PRO A 134 6.32 6.73 8.43
CA PRO A 134 7.69 6.97 8.87
C PRO A 134 8.18 8.41 8.66
N HIS A 135 7.47 9.24 7.88
CA HIS A 135 7.76 10.66 7.69
C HIS A 135 6.86 11.60 8.48
N ASN A 136 5.92 11.09 9.27
CA ASN A 136 5.11 11.93 10.13
C ASN A 136 5.91 12.36 11.38
N PRO A 137 5.96 13.66 11.72
CA PRO A 137 6.67 14.14 12.89
C PRO A 137 6.21 13.49 14.21
N ALA A 138 4.95 13.03 14.30
CA ALA A 138 4.46 12.29 15.47
C ALA A 138 5.03 10.86 15.56
N ALA A 139 5.26 10.17 14.44
CA ALA A 139 5.96 8.87 14.43
C ALA A 139 7.42 9.03 14.86
N ILE A 140 8.08 10.07 14.35
CA ILE A 140 9.48 10.41 14.70
C ILE A 140 9.57 10.75 16.20
N ALA A 141 8.65 11.55 16.73
CA ALA A 141 8.60 11.89 18.15
C ALA A 141 8.36 10.65 19.04
N ALA A 142 7.42 9.78 18.67
CA ALA A 142 7.15 8.54 19.39
C ALA A 142 8.34 7.55 19.36
N ALA A 143 9.06 7.47 18.23
CA ALA A 143 10.28 6.67 18.12
C ALA A 143 11.42 7.21 18.99
N LEU A 144 11.60 8.55 19.01
CA LEU A 144 12.58 9.21 19.87
C LEU A 144 12.27 9.04 21.35
N GLN A 145 10.99 9.09 21.74
CA GLN A 145 10.57 8.89 23.14
C GLN A 145 10.90 7.49 23.66
N LYS A 146 10.84 6.46 22.80
CA LYS A 146 11.24 5.07 23.16
C LYS A 146 12.76 4.88 23.25
N LEU A 147 13.55 5.80 22.71
CA LEU A 147 15.02 5.78 22.72
C LEU A 147 15.65 6.55 23.87
N VAL A 148 14.86 7.31 24.64
CA VAL A 148 15.32 7.92 25.89
C VAL A 148 15.21 6.87 26.98
N PRO A 149 16.32 6.32 27.52
CA PRO A 149 16.23 5.51 28.72
C PRO A 149 15.64 6.38 29.83
N GLU A 150 14.61 5.90 30.51
CA GLU A 150 14.12 6.52 31.73
C GLU A 150 15.26 6.45 32.75
N ASN A 151 16.10 7.48 32.77
CA ASN A 151 17.06 7.68 33.84
C ASN A 151 16.22 8.00 35.08
N GLY A 152 16.02 6.95 35.86
CA GLY A 152 15.47 7.05 37.20
C GLY A 152 16.19 8.13 37.97
N ILE A 153 15.42 9.12 38.42
CA ILE A 153 15.75 9.89 39.59
C ILE A 153 14.61 9.62 40.57
N SER A 154 14.77 8.53 41.32
CA SER A 154 14.28 8.47 42.69
C SER A 154 15.18 9.37 43.53
N LYS A 155 14.63 10.46 44.04
CA LYS A 155 14.62 10.84 45.46
C LYS A 155 13.94 12.18 45.64
#